data_AF-A0A0H2RPT6-F1
#
_entry.id   AF-A0A0H2RPT6-F1
#
_cell.length_a   1.000
_cell.length_b   1.000
_cell.length_c   1.000
_cell.angle_alpha   90.00
_cell.angle_beta   90.00
_cell.angle_gamma   90.00
#
_symmetry.space_group_name_H-M   'P 1'
#
loop_
_entity.id
_entity.type
_entity.pdbx_description
1 polymer ?
#
loop_
_entity_poly.entity_id
_entity_poly.type
_entity_poly.pdbx_seq_one_letter_code
_entity_poly.pdbx_strand_id
1 'polypeptide(L)'
;MPRKLFSKHVDRHQEPYIRPSLALVRAESIDTNATASNIPGPGRNVGRLYDALGAKLENYLGRAPIGDATPNPSLRPGLNADSEFDQNDDAISIASDATGPNNPGPGRNLGRLYDALGAKFENFLNKKAARSNYGPDVLAQRIRELRRYREAVAFGYEGDKRSLITENELRTLRDNSNGVEVDLTRPADDLRVLEKLCRKLLRRCKLQILATQLRALDEVSSLAIEDQHVRKVLAGLLSASYLLPKYKEDELHFSSLKAVISIKDNEVHEFWSHYKSLIFFSDLEADVTRTSGAMQLEKQVGTYLSDPDVSFLLARHLTSAVSHYYAFRLEPAFKRFINTAATKPQIIEWESLNILFTCAPWDTRRLVYRHAKQIIRFSFVWTFPNSSFQYRDNKSSQP
;
A
#
# COMPACT_ATOMS: atom_id res chain seq x y z
N MET A 1 -7.80 45.01 -14.50
CA MET A 1 -8.37 43.78 -15.07
C MET A 1 -7.24 42.88 -15.56
N PRO A 2 -6.89 41.80 -14.84
CA PRO A 2 -5.72 40.98 -15.22
C PRO A 2 -6.09 40.05 -16.38
N ARG A 3 -5.23 40.07 -17.41
CA ARG A 3 -5.33 39.29 -18.64
C ARG A 3 -5.13 37.79 -18.35
N LYS A 4 -6.00 36.95 -18.91
CA LYS A 4 -5.93 35.48 -18.85
C LYS A 4 -4.68 34.99 -19.58
N LEU A 5 -3.70 34.47 -18.82
CA LEU A 5 -2.39 34.01 -19.32
C LEU A 5 -2.35 32.53 -19.72
N PHE A 6 -3.50 31.86 -19.86
CA PHE A 6 -3.58 30.49 -20.38
C PHE A 6 -4.76 30.37 -21.34
N SER A 7 -4.54 30.80 -22.58
CA SER A 7 -5.42 30.52 -23.71
C SER A 7 -4.79 29.47 -24.62
N LYS A 8 -5.65 28.61 -25.19
CA LYS A 8 -5.41 27.69 -26.32
C LYS A 8 -4.72 26.35 -26.05
N HIS A 9 -5.46 25.47 -25.37
CA HIS A 9 -5.67 24.10 -25.87
C HIS A 9 -7.18 23.84 -25.90
N VAL A 10 -7.81 24.37 -26.95
CA VAL A 10 -9.17 24.04 -27.36
C VAL A 10 -9.05 22.78 -28.23
N ASP A 11 -9.96 21.84 -28.04
CA ASP A 11 -10.10 20.55 -28.77
C ASP A 11 -9.23 19.36 -28.34
N ARG A 12 -9.20 19.08 -27.03
CA ARG A 12 -9.25 17.66 -26.61
C ARG A 12 -10.62 17.42 -26.01
N HIS A 13 -11.41 16.54 -26.62
CA HIS A 13 -12.53 15.88 -25.96
C HIS A 13 -11.97 15.07 -24.78
N GLN A 14 -11.63 15.73 -23.67
CA GLN A 14 -11.45 15.03 -22.42
C GLN A 14 -12.85 14.59 -22.00
N GLU A 15 -13.09 13.29 -22.06
CA GLU A 15 -14.28 12.72 -21.45
C GLU A 15 -14.40 13.26 -20.03
N PRO A 16 -15.60 13.74 -19.61
CA PRO A 16 -15.80 14.21 -18.26
C PRO A 16 -15.35 13.11 -17.31
N TYR A 17 -14.40 13.42 -16.43
CA TYR A 17 -13.93 12.46 -15.44
C TYR A 17 -15.09 12.14 -14.50
N ILE A 18 -15.70 10.97 -14.69
CA ILE A 18 -16.68 10.43 -13.75
C ILE A 18 -15.89 9.85 -12.59
N ARG A 19 -16.09 10.40 -11.39
CA ARG A 19 -15.43 9.92 -10.18
C ARG A 19 -15.87 8.47 -9.93
N PRO A 20 -14.93 7.53 -9.88
CA PRO A 20 -15.25 6.15 -9.52
C PRO A 20 -15.48 6.05 -8.01
N SER A 21 -16.53 5.34 -7.60
CA SER A 21 -16.89 5.19 -6.19
C SER A 21 -15.93 4.25 -5.45
N LEU A 22 -15.36 4.70 -4.34
CA LEU A 22 -14.62 3.89 -3.36
C LEU A 22 -15.56 3.09 -2.44
N ALA A 23 -16.87 3.24 -2.57
CA ALA A 23 -17.86 2.45 -1.84
C ALA A 23 -17.60 0.96 -2.12
N LEU A 24 -16.95 0.31 -1.14
CA LEU A 24 -16.56 -1.09 -1.19
C LEU A 24 -17.81 -1.91 -1.53
N VAL A 25 -17.84 -2.48 -2.74
CA VAL A 25 -18.80 -3.53 -3.07
C VAL A 25 -18.46 -4.68 -2.16
N ARG A 26 -19.24 -4.81 -1.08
CA ARG A 26 -19.06 -5.85 -0.06
C ARG A 26 -19.21 -7.19 -0.79
N ALA A 27 -18.11 -7.92 -0.95
CA ALA A 27 -18.13 -9.22 -1.59
C ALA A 27 -19.16 -10.10 -0.87
N GLU A 28 -20.16 -10.57 -1.61
CA GLU A 28 -21.15 -11.52 -1.13
C GLU A 28 -20.41 -12.77 -0.64
N SER A 29 -20.88 -13.32 0.49
CA SER A 29 -20.21 -14.42 1.18
C SER A 29 -19.96 -15.59 0.24
N ILE A 30 -18.73 -16.05 0.17
CA ILE A 30 -18.34 -17.24 -0.60
C ILE A 30 -19.12 -18.44 -0.04
N ASP A 31 -19.93 -19.04 -0.92
CA ASP A 31 -20.83 -20.13 -0.60
C ASP A 31 -20.06 -21.42 -0.26
N THR A 32 -20.52 -22.11 0.78
CA THR A 32 -19.75 -23.13 1.52
C THR A 32 -19.88 -24.51 0.88
N ASN A 33 -19.38 -24.69 -0.35
CA ASN A 33 -19.41 -25.99 -1.04
C ASN A 33 -18.03 -26.48 -1.53
N ALA A 34 -16.93 -25.96 -0.96
CA ALA A 34 -15.56 -26.30 -1.36
C ALA A 34 -15.05 -27.68 -0.90
N THR A 35 -15.89 -28.55 -0.33
CA THR A 35 -15.48 -29.85 0.23
C THR A 35 -16.31 -31.05 -0.27
N ALA A 36 -16.84 -30.99 -1.50
CA ALA A 36 -17.34 -32.20 -2.15
C ALA A 36 -16.16 -33.13 -2.49
N SER A 37 -16.25 -34.40 -2.06
CA SER A 37 -15.26 -35.42 -2.34
C SER A 37 -15.15 -35.62 -3.86
N ASN A 38 -13.92 -35.75 -4.38
CA ASN A 38 -13.54 -35.96 -5.78
C ASN A 38 -13.40 -34.76 -6.73
N ILE A 39 -13.42 -33.51 -6.25
CA ILE A 39 -13.04 -32.35 -7.07
C ILE A 39 -11.51 -32.11 -6.98
N PRO A 40 -10.79 -31.78 -8.07
CA PRO A 40 -9.39 -31.39 -8.03
C PRO A 40 -9.18 -30.15 -7.14
N GLY A 41 -8.87 -30.39 -5.86
CA GLY A 41 -8.61 -29.35 -4.89
C GLY A 41 -7.13 -28.94 -4.82
N PRO A 42 -6.84 -27.70 -4.38
CA PRO A 42 -5.48 -27.18 -4.26
C PRO A 42 -4.54 -28.08 -3.45
N GLY A 43 -5.05 -28.81 -2.45
CA GLY A 43 -4.27 -29.78 -1.67
C GLY A 43 -3.71 -30.96 -2.49
N ARG A 44 -4.43 -31.44 -3.52
CA ARG A 44 -3.95 -32.54 -4.39
C ARG A 44 -2.91 -32.07 -5.40
N ASN A 45 -3.02 -30.83 -5.91
CA ASN A 45 -2.02 -30.26 -6.81
C ASN A 45 -0.69 -30.00 -6.08
N VAL A 46 -0.79 -29.56 -4.82
CA VAL A 46 0.36 -29.39 -3.93
C VAL A 46 1.00 -30.75 -3.61
N GLY A 47 0.21 -31.79 -3.32
CA GLY A 47 0.71 -33.17 -3.16
C GLY A 47 1.51 -33.66 -4.37
N ARG A 48 0.97 -33.49 -5.58
CA ARG A 48 1.66 -33.87 -6.83
C ARG A 48 2.96 -33.09 -7.07
N LEU A 49 3.04 -31.83 -6.62
CA LEU A 49 4.27 -31.05 -6.68
C LEU A 49 5.33 -31.60 -5.71
N TYR A 50 4.93 -32.05 -4.51
CA TYR A 50 5.84 -32.72 -3.58
C TYR A 50 6.36 -34.04 -4.11
N ASP A 51 5.49 -34.86 -4.68
CA ASP A 51 5.90 -36.15 -5.26
C ASP A 51 6.92 -35.90 -6.38
N ALA A 52 6.69 -34.87 -7.21
CA ALA A 52 7.61 -34.48 -8.27
C ALA A 52 8.94 -33.91 -7.76
N LEU A 53 8.93 -33.10 -6.68
CA LEU A 53 10.14 -32.55 -6.08
C LEU A 53 10.93 -33.60 -5.29
N GLY A 54 10.23 -34.47 -4.56
CA GLY A 54 10.80 -35.61 -3.83
C GLY A 54 11.50 -36.57 -4.78
N ALA A 55 10.85 -36.96 -5.88
CA ALA A 55 11.45 -37.81 -6.90
C ALA A 55 12.69 -37.17 -7.54
N LYS A 56 12.73 -35.84 -7.74
CA LYS A 56 13.92 -35.15 -8.26
C LYS A 56 15.06 -35.09 -7.24
N LEU A 57 14.74 -34.89 -5.96
CA LEU A 57 15.74 -34.87 -4.88
C LEU A 57 16.34 -36.26 -4.69
N GLU A 58 15.52 -37.31 -4.70
CA GLU A 58 15.93 -38.70 -4.57
C GLU A 58 16.84 -39.12 -5.73
N ASN A 59 16.50 -38.72 -6.97
CA ASN A 59 17.38 -38.92 -8.13
C ASN A 59 18.70 -38.13 -8.05
N TYR A 60 18.72 -36.98 -7.37
CA TYR A 60 19.94 -36.20 -7.17
C TYR A 60 20.85 -36.82 -6.10
N LEU A 61 20.26 -37.30 -5.00
CA LEU A 61 20.98 -37.96 -3.91
C LEU A 61 21.47 -39.37 -4.29
N GLY A 62 20.66 -40.12 -5.06
CA GLY A 62 21.03 -41.44 -5.57
C GLY A 62 22.11 -41.44 -6.65
N ARG A 63 22.52 -40.26 -7.14
CA ARG A 63 23.64 -40.09 -8.08
C ARG A 63 24.97 -39.75 -7.41
N ALA A 64 25.01 -39.54 -6.09
CA ALA A 64 26.27 -39.47 -5.40
C ALA A 64 26.89 -40.88 -5.38
N PRO A 65 28.09 -41.09 -5.96
CA PRO A 65 28.76 -42.38 -5.89
C PRO A 65 29.14 -42.62 -4.43
N ILE A 66 28.34 -43.43 -3.73
CA ILE A 66 28.75 -44.05 -2.48
C ILE A 66 29.85 -45.03 -2.89
N GLY A 67 31.09 -44.68 -2.56
CA GLY A 67 32.25 -45.49 -2.89
C GLY A 67 32.07 -46.93 -2.43
N ASP A 68 32.38 -47.85 -3.34
CA ASP A 68 32.47 -49.28 -3.11
C ASP A 68 33.35 -49.58 -1.89
N ALA A 69 32.70 -49.96 -0.79
CA ALA A 69 33.30 -50.73 0.27
C ALA A 69 32.71 -52.15 0.20
N THR A 70 33.56 -53.07 -0.23
CA THR A 70 33.34 -54.50 -0.45
C THR A 70 32.74 -55.27 0.73
N PRO A 71 32.15 -56.46 0.46
CA PRO A 71 31.17 -57.11 1.31
C PRO A 71 31.81 -58.06 2.33
N ASN A 72 31.13 -58.25 3.46
CA ASN A 72 31.34 -59.40 4.32
C ASN A 72 30.01 -60.16 4.49
N PRO A 73 29.96 -61.47 4.17
CA PRO A 73 28.75 -62.26 4.34
C PRO A 73 28.69 -62.87 5.74
N SER A 74 27.49 -63.36 6.08
CA SER A 74 27.14 -64.24 7.20
C SER A 74 26.62 -63.56 8.47
N LEU A 75 25.28 -63.59 8.61
CA LEU A 75 24.60 -64.20 9.76
C LEU A 75 23.09 -64.20 9.51
N ARG A 76 22.58 -65.39 9.17
CA ARG A 76 21.17 -65.75 9.35
C ARG A 76 20.87 -65.78 10.85
N PRO A 77 19.69 -65.33 11.26
CA PRO A 77 18.85 -66.21 12.06
C PRO A 77 17.45 -66.30 11.43
N GLY A 78 17.04 -67.54 11.15
CA GLY A 78 15.64 -67.83 10.89
C GLY A 78 14.84 -67.76 12.18
N LEU A 79 13.70 -67.08 12.13
CA LEU A 79 12.61 -67.25 13.09
C LEU A 79 11.32 -67.27 12.28
N ASN A 80 10.80 -68.48 12.13
CA ASN A 80 9.42 -68.75 11.80
C ASN A 80 8.56 -68.17 12.94
N ALA A 81 7.60 -67.33 12.59
CA ALA A 81 6.49 -66.98 13.47
C ALA A 81 5.26 -66.85 12.58
N ASP A 82 4.59 -67.99 12.41
CA ASP A 82 3.20 -68.04 11.99
C ASP A 82 2.38 -67.28 13.04
N SER A 83 1.88 -66.10 12.70
CA SER A 83 0.85 -65.39 13.46
C SER A 83 -0.38 -65.25 12.58
N GLU A 84 -1.24 -66.25 12.71
CA GLU A 84 -2.66 -66.22 12.39
C GLU A 84 -3.28 -65.06 13.19
N PHE A 85 -3.63 -63.96 12.51
CA PHE A 85 -4.35 -62.85 13.11
C PHE A 85 -5.77 -62.80 12.58
N ASP A 86 -6.65 -63.05 13.54
CA ASP A 86 -8.10 -63.06 13.49
C ASP A 86 -8.66 -61.78 12.86
N GLN A 87 -9.55 -61.97 11.87
CA GLN A 87 -10.38 -60.93 11.28
C GLN A 87 -11.47 -60.53 12.28
N ASN A 88 -11.16 -59.58 13.16
CA ASN A 88 -12.18 -58.81 13.86
C ASN A 88 -12.47 -57.52 13.08
N ASP A 89 -13.60 -57.55 12.36
CA ASP A 89 -14.30 -56.39 11.81
C ASP A 89 -14.84 -55.51 12.94
N ASP A 90 -13.96 -54.87 13.71
CA ASP A 90 -14.33 -53.74 14.53
C ASP A 90 -14.32 -52.50 13.64
N ALA A 91 -15.52 -52.02 13.32
CA ALA A 91 -15.77 -50.75 12.66
C ALA A 91 -15.07 -49.63 13.45
N ILE A 92 -13.86 -49.26 13.03
CA ILE A 92 -13.13 -48.09 13.48
C ILE A 92 -13.96 -46.87 13.08
N SER A 93 -14.83 -46.45 13.99
CA SER A 93 -15.44 -45.14 14.00
C SER A 93 -14.31 -44.12 14.02
N ILE A 94 -13.94 -43.63 12.84
CA ILE A 94 -13.04 -42.50 12.68
C ILE A 94 -13.76 -41.32 13.32
N ALA A 95 -13.34 -40.97 14.54
CA ALA A 95 -13.81 -39.80 15.25
C ALA A 95 -13.75 -38.58 14.31
N SER A 96 -14.90 -37.97 14.02
CA SER A 96 -15.10 -36.82 13.12
C SER A 96 -14.40 -35.54 13.57
N ASP A 97 -13.59 -35.65 14.63
CA ASP A 97 -12.88 -34.62 15.35
C ASP A 97 -11.46 -34.38 14.79
N ALA A 98 -10.97 -35.27 13.92
CA ALA A 98 -9.65 -35.17 13.30
C ALA A 98 -9.48 -33.94 12.38
N THR A 99 -10.59 -33.29 12.00
CA THR A 99 -10.60 -32.02 11.26
C THR A 99 -11.01 -30.82 12.10
N GLY A 100 -11.04 -30.96 13.44
CA GLY A 100 -11.31 -29.87 14.36
C GLY A 100 -10.44 -28.64 14.04
N PRO A 101 -11.02 -27.43 13.97
CA PRO A 101 -10.32 -26.21 13.56
C PRO A 101 -9.37 -25.71 14.66
N ASN A 102 -8.31 -26.48 14.95
CA ASN A 102 -7.05 -26.09 15.62
C ASN A 102 -6.14 -27.29 15.91
N ASN A 103 -6.47 -28.50 15.44
CA ASN A 103 -5.59 -29.64 15.65
C ASN A 103 -4.31 -29.52 14.80
N PRO A 104 -3.12 -29.80 15.39
CA PRO A 104 -1.84 -29.77 14.68
C PRO A 104 -1.78 -30.93 13.69
N GLY A 105 -2.18 -30.67 12.45
CA GLY A 105 -2.02 -31.62 11.35
C GLY A 105 -0.69 -31.38 10.60
N PRO A 106 -0.06 -32.43 10.04
CA PRO A 106 1.17 -32.30 9.26
C PRO A 106 1.05 -31.30 8.11
N GLY A 107 -0.13 -31.22 7.46
CA GLY A 107 -0.41 -30.22 6.42
C GLY A 107 -0.36 -28.76 6.92
N ARG A 108 -0.76 -28.48 8.17
CA ARG A 108 -0.69 -27.13 8.76
C ARG A 108 0.74 -26.74 9.13
N ASN A 109 1.53 -27.68 9.62
CA ASN A 109 2.94 -27.44 9.92
C ASN A 109 3.72 -27.12 8.64
N LEU A 110 3.45 -27.85 7.55
CA LEU A 110 3.99 -27.53 6.24
C LEU A 110 3.50 -26.17 5.75
N GLY A 111 2.20 -25.88 5.81
CA GLY A 111 1.66 -24.56 5.44
C GLY A 111 2.40 -23.40 6.13
N ARG A 112 2.55 -23.48 7.45
CA ARG A 112 3.33 -22.49 8.23
C ARG A 112 4.79 -22.38 7.79
N LEU A 113 5.41 -23.49 7.41
CA LEU A 113 6.77 -23.49 6.87
C LEU A 113 6.84 -22.76 5.52
N TYR A 114 5.88 -22.97 4.63
CA TYR A 114 5.80 -22.27 3.35
C TYR A 114 5.53 -20.79 3.52
N ASP A 115 4.62 -20.42 4.41
CA ASP A 115 4.34 -19.02 4.72
C ASP A 115 5.61 -18.33 5.26
N ALA A 116 6.33 -19.00 6.17
CA ALA A 116 7.60 -18.49 6.70
C ALA A 116 8.70 -18.40 5.63
N LEU A 117 8.79 -19.37 4.72
CA LEU A 117 9.74 -19.34 3.61
C LEU A 117 9.39 -18.24 2.59
N GLY A 118 8.10 -18.10 2.27
CA GLY A 118 7.59 -17.05 1.39
C GLY A 118 7.92 -15.66 1.95
N ALA A 119 7.64 -15.43 3.23
CA ALA A 119 7.98 -14.18 3.91
C ALA A 119 9.49 -13.90 3.91
N LYS A 120 10.34 -14.92 4.10
CA LYS A 120 11.80 -14.76 4.02
C LYS A 120 12.27 -14.42 2.60
N PHE A 121 11.69 -15.07 1.58
CA PHE A 121 12.03 -14.83 0.19
C PHE A 121 11.59 -13.44 -0.27
N GLU A 122 10.40 -13.00 0.13
CA GLU A 122 9.90 -11.65 -0.10
C GLU A 122 10.82 -10.62 0.56
N ASN A 123 11.21 -10.82 1.83
CA ASN A 123 12.15 -9.95 2.51
C ASN A 123 13.52 -9.89 1.82
N PHE A 124 14.02 -11.02 1.30
CA PHE A 124 15.26 -11.07 0.54
C PHE A 124 15.16 -10.29 -0.77
N LEU A 125 14.07 -10.46 -1.53
CA LEU A 125 13.81 -9.74 -2.76
C LEU A 125 13.63 -8.24 -2.51
N ASN A 126 12.89 -7.85 -1.48
CA ASN A 126 12.71 -6.47 -1.06
C ASN A 126 14.06 -5.83 -0.68
N LYS A 127 14.89 -6.55 0.08
CA LYS A 127 16.25 -6.08 0.45
C LYS A 127 17.17 -5.96 -0.76
N LYS A 128 17.09 -6.90 -1.71
CA LYS A 128 17.86 -6.85 -2.96
C LYS A 128 17.39 -5.70 -3.85
N ALA A 129 16.08 -5.46 -3.94
CA ALA A 129 15.50 -4.34 -4.67
C ALA A 129 15.89 -2.99 -4.06
N ALA A 130 15.89 -2.90 -2.73
CA ALA A 130 16.37 -1.73 -1.98
C ALA A 130 17.86 -1.46 -2.25
N ARG A 131 18.71 -2.49 -2.18
CA ARG A 131 20.16 -2.38 -2.52
C ARG A 131 20.41 -1.97 -3.96
N SER A 132 19.48 -2.31 -4.85
CA SER A 132 19.59 -1.98 -6.26
C SER A 132 19.13 -0.54 -6.57
N ASN A 133 18.67 0.24 -5.57
CA ASN A 133 18.16 1.61 -5.76
C ASN A 133 17.01 1.71 -6.80
N TYR A 134 16.28 0.62 -7.02
CA TYR A 134 15.23 0.54 -8.04
C TYR A 134 13.81 0.40 -7.46
N GLY A 135 13.68 0.50 -6.13
CA GLY A 135 12.38 0.47 -5.45
C GLY A 135 11.51 1.69 -5.77
N PRO A 136 10.18 1.58 -5.60
CA PRO A 136 9.26 2.70 -5.79
C PRO A 136 9.60 3.88 -4.88
N ASP A 137 10.00 3.62 -3.63
CA ASP A 137 10.41 4.64 -2.65
C ASP A 137 11.59 5.47 -3.14
N VAL A 138 12.60 4.79 -3.70
CA VAL A 138 13.81 5.45 -4.22
C VAL A 138 13.47 6.30 -5.44
N LEU A 139 12.56 5.84 -6.32
CA LEU A 139 12.09 6.65 -7.45
C LEU A 139 11.31 7.88 -6.97
N ALA A 140 10.45 7.72 -5.97
CA ALA A 140 9.67 8.81 -5.43
C ALA A 140 10.54 9.84 -4.69
N GLN A 141 11.51 9.38 -3.91
CA GLN A 141 12.51 10.24 -3.27
C GLN A 141 13.29 11.07 -4.31
N ARG A 142 13.73 10.45 -5.41
CA ARG A 142 14.39 11.18 -6.50
C ARG A 142 13.49 12.22 -7.15
N ILE A 143 12.20 11.92 -7.33
CA ILE A 143 11.23 12.89 -7.83
C ILE A 143 11.15 14.07 -6.85
N ARG A 144 11.04 13.81 -5.54
CA ARG A 144 11.02 14.87 -4.50
C ARG A 144 12.30 15.70 -4.51
N GLU A 145 13.47 15.07 -4.61
CA GLU A 145 14.77 15.76 -4.67
C GLU A 145 14.90 16.64 -5.90
N LEU A 146 14.52 16.14 -7.08
CA LEU A 146 14.49 16.91 -8.33
C LEU A 146 13.58 18.15 -8.20
N ARG A 147 12.44 18.01 -7.52
CA ARG A 147 11.47 19.09 -7.30
C ARG A 147 11.95 20.13 -6.29
N ARG A 148 12.49 19.69 -5.15
CA ARG A 148 13.09 20.58 -4.13
C ARG A 148 14.24 21.40 -4.70
N TYR A 149 15.09 20.79 -5.52
CA TYR A 149 16.17 21.51 -6.19
C TYR A 149 15.64 22.65 -7.07
N ARG A 150 14.59 22.39 -7.86
CA ARG A 150 13.96 23.43 -8.68
C ARG A 150 13.35 24.56 -7.86
N GLU A 151 12.71 24.24 -6.74
CA GLU A 151 12.18 25.25 -5.82
C GLU A 151 13.31 26.11 -5.24
N ALA A 152 14.41 25.49 -4.78
CA ALA A 152 15.58 26.21 -4.29
C ALA A 152 16.17 27.17 -5.34
N VAL A 153 16.33 26.70 -6.59
CA VAL A 153 16.80 27.54 -7.70
C VAL A 153 15.84 28.70 -8.00
N ALA A 154 14.52 28.46 -7.95
CA ALA A 154 13.52 29.51 -8.16
C ALA A 154 13.56 30.60 -7.09
N PHE A 155 14.00 30.28 -5.88
CA PHE A 155 14.22 31.23 -4.78
C PHE A 155 15.62 31.85 -4.76
N GLY A 156 16.46 31.61 -5.78
CA GLY A 156 17.79 32.21 -5.90
C GLY A 156 18.86 31.59 -5.00
N TYR A 157 18.62 30.39 -4.45
CA TYR A 157 19.65 29.66 -3.72
C TYR A 157 20.60 28.98 -4.74
N GLU A 158 21.80 29.55 -4.93
CA GLU A 158 22.90 28.90 -5.66
C GLU A 158 23.49 27.76 -4.83
N GLY A 159 22.76 26.65 -4.72
CA GLY A 159 23.30 25.40 -4.17
C GLY A 159 24.19 24.67 -5.17
N ASP A 160 25.24 24.01 -4.68
CA ASP A 160 26.13 23.17 -5.50
C ASP A 160 25.34 22.01 -6.15
N LYS A 161 25.16 22.10 -7.47
CA LYS A 161 24.30 21.22 -8.28
C LYS A 161 24.78 19.77 -8.33
N ARG A 162 26.04 19.51 -7.94
CA ARG A 162 26.71 18.22 -8.16
C ARG A 162 26.38 17.15 -7.12
N SER A 163 25.76 17.47 -5.99
CA SER A 163 25.58 16.50 -4.89
C SER A 163 24.30 15.65 -4.95
N LEU A 164 23.31 16.01 -5.77
CA LEU A 164 21.96 15.41 -5.67
C LEU A 164 21.70 14.25 -6.65
N ILE A 165 22.45 14.15 -7.74
CA ILE A 165 22.37 13.01 -8.66
C ILE A 165 23.80 12.52 -8.86
N THR A 166 24.10 11.32 -8.34
CA THR A 166 25.41 10.71 -8.51
C THR A 166 25.77 10.70 -9.99
N GLU A 167 26.97 11.13 -10.36
CA GLU A 167 27.40 11.27 -11.75
C GLU A 167 27.17 9.99 -12.57
N ASN A 168 27.30 8.81 -11.94
CA ASN A 168 27.00 7.51 -12.52
C ASN A 168 25.52 7.33 -12.93
N GLU A 169 24.59 8.01 -12.26
CA GLU A 169 23.17 7.96 -12.59
C GLU A 169 22.81 8.91 -13.72
N LEU A 170 23.44 10.08 -13.80
CA LEU A 170 23.38 10.90 -15.00
C LEU A 170 23.91 10.11 -16.21
N ARG A 171 24.97 9.31 -16.02
CA ARG A 171 25.46 8.38 -17.06
C ARG A 171 24.45 7.31 -17.43
N THR A 172 23.84 6.58 -16.49
CA THR A 172 22.79 5.58 -16.85
C THR A 172 21.52 6.21 -17.45
N LEU A 173 21.20 7.46 -17.11
CA LEU A 173 20.14 8.21 -17.77
C LEU A 173 20.54 8.57 -19.21
N ARG A 174 21.81 8.97 -19.43
CA ARG A 174 22.43 9.33 -20.71
C ARG A 174 22.57 8.14 -21.65
N ASP A 175 22.95 6.98 -21.13
CA ASP A 175 23.13 5.73 -21.90
C ASP A 175 21.80 5.23 -22.49
N ASN A 176 20.69 5.55 -21.84
CA ASN A 176 19.34 5.25 -22.34
C ASN A 176 18.75 6.37 -23.20
N SER A 177 19.43 7.51 -23.37
CA SER A 177 18.96 8.66 -24.14
C SER A 177 19.95 9.00 -25.26
N ASN A 178 20.20 8.05 -26.16
CA ASN A 178 20.92 8.24 -27.43
C ASN A 178 22.15 9.17 -27.37
N GLY A 179 22.90 9.19 -26.26
CA GLY A 179 24.11 10.01 -26.09
C GLY A 179 23.92 11.53 -25.93
N VAL A 180 22.70 12.06 -25.90
CA VAL A 180 22.47 13.52 -25.74
C VAL A 180 22.80 13.93 -24.31
N GLU A 181 23.75 14.85 -24.16
CA GLU A 181 24.11 15.44 -22.87
C GLU A 181 22.94 16.26 -22.33
N VAL A 182 22.46 15.90 -21.14
CA VAL A 182 21.32 16.56 -20.50
C VAL A 182 21.86 17.76 -19.73
N ASP A 183 21.63 18.96 -20.26
CA ASP A 183 22.00 20.22 -19.62
C ASP A 183 20.91 20.61 -18.61
N LEU A 184 21.09 20.22 -17.35
CA LEU A 184 20.18 20.51 -16.23
C LEU A 184 20.04 22.02 -15.92
N THR A 185 20.75 22.90 -16.62
CA THR A 185 20.48 24.34 -16.54
C THR A 185 19.23 24.74 -17.32
N ARG A 186 18.75 23.90 -18.23
CA ARG A 186 17.59 24.16 -19.08
C ARG A 186 16.33 23.56 -18.44
N PRO A 187 15.31 24.38 -18.10
CA PRO A 187 14.07 23.90 -17.50
C PRO A 187 13.34 22.81 -18.30
N ALA A 188 13.57 22.73 -19.60
CA ALA A 188 12.98 21.72 -20.48
C ALA A 188 13.55 20.31 -20.22
N ASP A 189 14.82 20.20 -19.86
CA ASP A 189 15.49 18.92 -19.63
C ASP A 189 15.06 18.31 -18.29
N ASP A 190 14.85 19.12 -17.26
CA ASP A 190 14.31 18.68 -15.97
C ASP A 190 12.92 18.06 -16.10
N LEU A 191 12.06 18.65 -16.94
CA LEU A 191 10.72 18.12 -17.20
C LEU A 191 10.79 16.75 -17.86
N ARG A 192 11.74 16.53 -18.78
CA ARG A 192 11.96 15.22 -19.42
C ARG A 192 12.48 14.19 -18.41
N VAL A 193 13.39 14.58 -17.52
CA VAL A 193 13.89 13.71 -16.45
C VAL A 193 12.77 13.33 -15.49
N LEU A 194 11.96 14.31 -15.06
CA LEU A 194 10.80 14.10 -14.20
C LEU A 194 9.81 13.14 -14.87
N GLU A 195 9.46 13.38 -16.13
CA GLU A 195 8.57 12.52 -16.90
C GLU A 195 9.12 11.08 -16.99
N LYS A 196 10.43 10.92 -17.22
CA LYS A 196 11.10 9.61 -17.26
C LYS A 196 11.02 8.90 -15.91
N LEU A 197 11.21 9.60 -14.79
CA LEU A 197 11.06 9.04 -13.43
C LEU A 197 9.61 8.64 -13.15
N CYS A 198 8.65 9.50 -13.46
CA CYS A 198 7.23 9.19 -13.33
C CYS A 198 6.83 7.98 -14.17
N ARG A 199 7.32 7.85 -15.42
CA ARG A 199 7.10 6.67 -16.27
C ARG A 199 7.69 5.41 -15.64
N LYS A 200 8.90 5.49 -15.06
CA LYS A 200 9.51 4.35 -14.33
C LYS A 200 8.66 3.95 -13.13
N LEU A 201 8.14 4.91 -12.36
CA LEU A 201 7.27 4.65 -11.21
C LEU A 201 5.95 4.00 -11.65
N LEU A 202 5.29 4.52 -12.68
CA LEU A 202 4.07 3.93 -13.24
C LEU A 202 4.27 2.52 -13.80
N ARG A 203 5.48 2.19 -14.31
CA ARG A 203 5.82 0.80 -14.68
C ARG A 203 5.86 -0.11 -13.45
N ARG A 204 6.26 0.37 -12.27
CA ARG A 204 6.26 -0.41 -11.02
C ARG A 204 4.84 -0.78 -10.57
N CYS A 205 3.87 0.10 -10.80
CA CYS A 205 2.45 -0.19 -10.54
C CYS A 205 1.91 -1.38 -11.36
N LYS A 206 2.59 -1.79 -12.44
CA LYS A 206 2.20 -2.91 -13.32
C LYS A 206 2.99 -4.20 -13.11
N LEU A 207 3.93 -4.23 -12.16
CA LEU A 207 4.71 -5.43 -11.88
C LEU A 207 3.84 -6.53 -11.27
N GLN A 208 4.27 -7.79 -11.34
CA GLN A 208 3.48 -8.91 -10.82
C GLN A 208 3.57 -9.09 -9.30
N ILE A 209 4.39 -8.28 -8.62
CA ILE A 209 4.65 -8.40 -7.19
C ILE A 209 3.72 -7.43 -6.46
N LEU A 210 2.66 -7.97 -5.84
CA LEU A 210 1.60 -7.20 -5.17
C LEU A 210 2.15 -6.12 -4.22
N ALA A 211 3.06 -6.48 -3.31
CA ALA A 211 3.66 -5.53 -2.37
C ALA A 211 4.37 -4.36 -3.07
N THR A 212 5.07 -4.62 -4.18
CA THR A 212 5.72 -3.56 -4.97
C THR A 212 4.70 -2.68 -5.69
N GLN A 213 3.60 -3.26 -6.19
CA GLN A 213 2.53 -2.49 -6.84
C GLN A 213 1.83 -1.57 -5.84
N LEU A 214 1.41 -2.09 -4.68
CA LEU A 214 0.77 -1.33 -3.63
C LEU A 214 1.66 -0.16 -3.18
N ARG A 215 2.95 -0.43 -2.95
CA ARG A 215 3.91 0.61 -2.57
C ARG A 215 4.09 1.66 -3.67
N ALA A 216 4.17 1.24 -4.94
CA ALA A 216 4.28 2.19 -6.06
C ALA A 216 3.03 3.07 -6.20
N LEU A 217 1.83 2.50 -6.01
CA LEU A 217 0.56 3.22 -6.06
C LEU A 217 0.43 4.23 -4.92
N ASP A 218 0.89 3.86 -3.73
CA ASP A 218 0.91 4.77 -2.58
C ASP A 218 1.89 5.94 -2.79
N GLU A 219 3.08 5.69 -3.34
CA GLU A 219 4.03 6.75 -3.69
C GLU A 219 3.51 7.65 -4.80
N VAL A 220 2.84 7.10 -5.83
CA VAL A 220 2.17 7.89 -6.87
C VAL A 220 1.12 8.83 -6.27
N SER A 221 0.30 8.31 -5.34
CA SER A 221 -0.73 9.10 -4.64
C SER A 221 -0.10 10.22 -3.83
N SER A 222 0.93 9.89 -3.04
CA SER A 222 1.65 10.86 -2.19
C SER A 222 2.32 11.96 -3.01
N LEU A 223 3.04 11.60 -4.08
CA LEU A 223 3.67 12.58 -4.98
C LEU A 223 2.66 13.51 -5.66
N ALA A 224 1.49 13.00 -6.05
CA ALA A 224 0.44 13.81 -6.64
C ALA A 224 -0.16 14.82 -5.64
N ILE A 225 -0.17 14.48 -4.35
CA ILE A 225 -0.67 15.32 -3.26
C ILE A 225 0.35 16.39 -2.87
N GLU A 226 1.62 15.99 -2.78
CA GLU A 226 2.72 16.87 -2.38
C GLU A 226 3.03 17.94 -3.43
N ASP A 227 2.98 17.61 -4.73
CA ASP A 227 3.45 18.50 -5.78
C ASP A 227 2.50 18.58 -7.00
N GLN A 228 1.94 19.77 -7.22
CA GLN A 228 1.02 20.05 -8.33
C GLN A 228 1.64 19.82 -9.71
N HIS A 229 2.94 20.07 -9.89
CA HIS A 229 3.61 19.86 -11.18
C HIS A 229 3.82 18.36 -11.43
N VAL A 230 4.23 17.60 -10.42
CA VAL A 230 4.32 16.13 -10.52
C VAL A 230 2.96 15.55 -10.84
N ARG A 231 1.90 16.04 -10.19
CA ARG A 231 0.52 15.67 -10.49
C ARG A 231 0.13 15.93 -11.95
N LYS A 232 0.45 17.10 -12.50
CA LYS A 232 0.20 17.44 -13.92
C LYS A 232 0.95 16.51 -14.87
N VAL A 233 2.22 16.18 -14.57
CA VAL A 233 3.01 15.23 -15.37
C VAL A 233 2.38 13.84 -15.30
N LEU A 234 2.04 13.35 -14.11
CA LEU A 234 1.35 12.06 -13.94
C LEU A 234 0.01 12.04 -14.68
N ALA A 235 -0.78 13.11 -14.61
CA ALA A 235 -2.04 13.24 -15.35
C ALA A 235 -1.84 13.15 -16.87
N GLY A 236 -0.79 13.79 -17.40
CA GLY A 236 -0.43 13.69 -18.82
C GLY A 236 0.08 12.31 -19.24
N LEU A 237 0.69 11.56 -18.33
CA LEU A 237 1.20 10.21 -18.56
C LEU A 237 0.14 9.11 -18.44
N LEU A 238 -0.92 9.36 -17.67
CA LEU A 238 -2.03 8.44 -17.53
C LEU A 238 -2.90 8.46 -18.79
N SER A 239 -2.55 7.60 -19.75
CA SER A 239 -3.59 7.02 -20.58
C SER A 239 -4.52 6.18 -19.69
N ALA A 240 -5.81 6.08 -20.05
CA ALA A 240 -6.85 5.45 -19.22
C ALA A 240 -6.50 4.04 -18.69
N SER A 241 -5.54 3.34 -19.30
CA SER A 241 -5.15 1.97 -18.97
C SER A 241 -3.92 1.83 -18.06
N TYR A 242 -3.27 2.91 -17.59
CA TYR A 242 -2.03 2.74 -16.83
C TYR A 242 -2.20 2.21 -15.41
N LEU A 243 -3.32 2.47 -14.76
CA LEU A 243 -3.54 2.09 -13.36
C LEU A 243 -4.58 0.98 -13.20
N LEU A 244 -5.27 0.55 -14.25
CA LEU A 244 -6.19 -0.58 -14.15
C LEU A 244 -5.41 -1.83 -13.72
N PRO A 245 -5.68 -2.38 -12.51
CA PRO A 245 -4.97 -3.55 -12.04
C PRO A 245 -5.32 -4.75 -12.92
N LYS A 246 -4.32 -5.59 -13.17
CA LYS A 246 -4.51 -6.84 -13.92
C LYS A 246 -5.05 -7.98 -13.05
N TYR A 247 -4.93 -7.82 -11.74
CA TYR A 247 -5.20 -8.83 -10.74
C TYR A 247 -6.45 -8.44 -9.94
N LYS A 248 -7.06 -9.42 -9.29
CA LYS A 248 -8.39 -9.30 -8.65
C LYS A 248 -8.31 -8.92 -7.18
N GLU A 249 -7.14 -8.57 -6.64
CA GLU A 249 -7.02 -8.22 -5.22
C GLU A 249 -7.66 -6.86 -4.94
N ASP A 250 -8.61 -6.85 -4.01
CA ASP A 250 -9.39 -5.66 -3.65
C ASP A 250 -8.49 -4.50 -3.21
N GLU A 251 -7.43 -4.79 -2.45
CA GLU A 251 -6.44 -3.80 -1.99
C GLU A 251 -5.74 -3.10 -3.16
N LEU A 252 -5.47 -3.84 -4.23
CA LEU A 252 -4.82 -3.32 -5.43
C LEU A 252 -5.78 -2.43 -6.23
N HIS A 253 -7.04 -2.85 -6.37
CA HIS A 253 -8.11 -2.03 -6.95
C HIS A 253 -8.30 -0.73 -6.17
N PHE A 254 -8.37 -0.81 -4.85
CA PHE A 254 -8.53 0.34 -3.97
C PHE A 254 -7.33 1.30 -4.05
N SER A 255 -6.11 0.78 -4.01
CA SER A 255 -4.88 1.59 -4.11
C SER A 255 -4.73 2.25 -5.48
N SER A 256 -5.10 1.53 -6.53
CA SER A 256 -5.16 2.07 -7.89
C SER A 256 -6.14 3.24 -7.97
N LEU A 257 -7.31 3.07 -7.36
CA LEU A 257 -8.36 4.07 -7.37
C LEU A 257 -7.94 5.33 -6.63
N LYS A 258 -7.33 5.18 -5.45
CA LYS A 258 -6.72 6.28 -4.71
C LYS A 258 -5.68 7.04 -5.54
N ALA A 259 -4.81 6.34 -6.27
CA ALA A 259 -3.82 6.97 -7.13
C ALA A 259 -4.49 7.77 -8.27
N VAL A 260 -5.51 7.20 -8.92
CA VAL A 260 -6.27 7.90 -9.97
C VAL A 260 -6.94 9.16 -9.42
N ILE A 261 -7.64 9.06 -8.30
CA ILE A 261 -8.33 10.19 -7.65
C ILE A 261 -7.31 11.26 -7.24
N SER A 262 -6.20 10.86 -6.62
CA SER A 262 -5.12 11.79 -6.21
C SER A 262 -4.55 12.57 -7.40
N ILE A 263 -4.56 12.00 -8.60
CA ILE A 263 -4.02 12.66 -9.79
C ILE A 263 -5.08 13.54 -10.47
N LYS A 264 -6.31 13.04 -10.58
CA LYS A 264 -7.38 13.65 -11.40
C LYS A 264 -8.30 14.62 -10.64
N ASP A 265 -8.46 14.49 -9.33
CA ASP A 265 -9.41 15.32 -8.57
C ASP A 265 -8.88 16.73 -8.35
N ASN A 266 -9.02 17.59 -9.38
CA ASN A 266 -8.56 18.97 -9.35
C ASN A 266 -9.29 19.81 -8.29
N GLU A 267 -10.56 19.49 -8.01
CA GLU A 267 -11.41 20.27 -7.11
C GLU A 267 -10.83 20.30 -5.69
N VAL A 268 -10.50 19.13 -5.14
CA VAL A 268 -9.93 19.03 -3.79
C VAL A 268 -8.54 19.68 -3.73
N HIS A 269 -7.73 19.55 -4.78
CA HIS A 269 -6.41 20.19 -4.85
C HIS A 269 -6.48 21.71 -4.93
N GLU A 270 -7.40 22.26 -5.72
CA GLU A 270 -7.62 23.71 -5.84
C GLU A 270 -8.18 24.28 -4.54
N PHE A 271 -9.17 23.60 -3.95
CA PHE A 271 -9.69 23.91 -2.63
C PHE A 271 -8.56 23.96 -1.59
N TRP A 272 -7.73 22.93 -1.53
CA TRP A 272 -6.64 22.85 -0.56
C TRP A 272 -5.55 23.90 -0.79
N SER A 273 -5.22 24.19 -2.05
CA SER A 273 -4.28 25.26 -2.39
C SER A 273 -4.80 26.62 -1.93
N HIS A 274 -6.10 26.89 -2.14
CA HIS A 274 -6.75 28.10 -1.65
C HIS A 274 -6.76 28.16 -0.12
N TYR A 275 -7.11 27.05 0.53
CA TYR A 275 -7.11 26.91 1.98
C TYR A 275 -5.71 27.19 2.58
N LYS A 276 -4.66 26.60 2.01
CA LYS A 276 -3.25 26.86 2.37
C LYS A 276 -2.88 28.34 2.21
N SER A 277 -3.24 28.96 1.09
CA SER A 277 -2.99 30.38 0.83
C SER A 277 -3.61 31.25 1.91
N LEU A 278 -4.88 31.01 2.25
CA LEU A 278 -5.57 31.77 3.29
C LEU A 278 -4.92 31.60 4.66
N ILE A 279 -4.54 30.37 5.01
CA ILE A 279 -3.86 30.09 6.28
C ILE A 279 -2.51 30.79 6.36
N PHE A 280 -1.74 30.76 5.27
CA PHE A 280 -0.37 31.30 5.22
C PHE A 280 -0.35 32.83 5.23
N PHE A 281 -1.24 33.49 4.49
CA PHE A 281 -1.26 34.96 4.40
C PHE A 281 -2.07 35.66 5.50
N SER A 282 -2.85 34.92 6.30
CA SER A 282 -3.69 35.52 7.35
C SER A 282 -2.93 36.12 8.54
N ASP A 283 -1.60 36.06 8.58
CA ASP A 283 -0.81 36.76 9.61
C ASP A 283 -0.89 38.29 9.52
N LEU A 284 -1.28 38.83 8.37
CA LEU A 284 -1.14 40.26 8.10
C LEU A 284 -2.35 41.12 8.47
N GLU A 285 -3.56 40.55 8.61
CA GLU A 285 -4.78 41.33 8.85
C GLU A 285 -5.74 40.61 9.81
N ALA A 286 -5.66 40.98 11.09
CA ALA A 286 -6.64 40.62 12.11
C ALA A 286 -7.87 41.55 11.98
N ASP A 287 -9.05 41.02 11.65
CA ASP A 287 -10.09 40.74 12.67
C ASP A 287 -11.53 40.59 12.12
N VAL A 288 -11.91 41.12 10.95
CA VAL A 288 -13.36 41.25 10.65
C VAL A 288 -13.89 40.37 9.51
N THR A 289 -13.08 40.03 8.50
CA THR A 289 -13.49 39.12 7.40
C THR A 289 -13.24 37.63 7.72
N ARG A 290 -12.58 37.34 8.84
CA ARG A 290 -12.13 36.00 9.25
C ARG A 290 -13.27 35.03 9.57
N THR A 291 -14.41 35.50 10.07
CA THR A 291 -15.47 34.58 10.53
C THR A 291 -16.25 33.95 9.39
N SER A 292 -16.67 34.72 8.39
CA SER A 292 -17.51 34.20 7.31
C SER A 292 -16.74 33.25 6.37
N GLY A 293 -15.53 33.65 5.94
CA GLY A 293 -14.70 32.82 5.07
C GLY A 293 -14.22 31.53 5.75
N ALA A 294 -13.79 31.60 7.02
CA ALA A 294 -13.35 30.42 7.75
C ALA A 294 -14.48 29.41 7.98
N MET A 295 -15.70 29.88 8.29
CA MET A 295 -16.87 29.00 8.43
C MET A 295 -17.22 28.28 7.12
N GLN A 296 -17.14 28.98 5.98
CA GLN A 296 -17.39 28.36 4.68
C GLN A 296 -16.36 27.28 4.34
N LEU A 297 -15.08 27.55 4.60
CA LEU A 297 -14.00 26.59 4.39
C LEU A 297 -14.14 25.38 5.32
N GLU A 298 -14.47 25.59 6.60
CA GLU A 298 -14.70 24.50 7.55
C GLU A 298 -15.87 23.63 7.10
N LYS A 299 -16.95 24.23 6.59
CA LYS A 299 -18.08 23.51 6.01
C LYS A 299 -17.63 22.67 4.82
N GLN A 300 -16.83 23.23 3.91
CA GLN A 300 -16.28 22.50 2.75
C GLN A 300 -15.35 21.35 3.17
N VAL A 301 -14.48 21.55 4.17
CA VAL A 301 -13.68 20.46 4.78
C VAL A 301 -14.61 19.35 5.27
N GLY A 302 -15.68 19.69 5.98
CA GLY A 302 -16.67 18.72 6.47
C GLY A 302 -17.35 17.94 5.35
N THR A 303 -17.66 18.61 4.23
CA THR A 303 -18.23 17.98 3.02
C THR A 303 -17.27 16.97 2.42
N TYR A 304 -16.03 17.35 2.12
CA TYR A 304 -15.04 16.44 1.52
C TYR A 304 -14.63 15.31 2.46
N LEU A 305 -14.53 15.55 3.77
CA LEU A 305 -14.26 14.48 4.74
C LEU A 305 -15.40 13.48 4.86
N SER A 306 -16.64 13.91 4.60
CA SER A 306 -17.82 13.04 4.65
C SER A 306 -18.00 12.20 3.39
N ASP A 307 -17.26 12.50 2.32
CA ASP A 307 -17.30 11.83 1.03
C ASP A 307 -16.27 10.67 1.02
N PRO A 308 -16.72 9.39 0.93
CA PRO A 308 -15.82 8.24 0.96
C PRO A 308 -14.79 8.24 -0.18
N ASP A 309 -15.06 8.94 -1.28
CA ASP A 309 -14.22 8.90 -2.46
C ASP A 309 -13.02 9.84 -2.34
N VAL A 310 -13.12 10.92 -1.56
CA VAL A 310 -12.09 11.96 -1.46
C VAL A 310 -11.64 12.27 -0.04
N SER A 311 -12.26 11.68 0.97
CA SER A 311 -11.88 11.84 2.38
C SER A 311 -10.39 11.55 2.60
N PHE A 312 -9.85 10.49 1.98
CA PHE A 312 -8.44 10.13 2.08
C PHE A 312 -7.52 11.20 1.47
N LEU A 313 -7.94 11.82 0.37
CA LEU A 313 -7.17 12.85 -0.33
C LEU A 313 -7.01 14.08 0.55
N LEU A 314 -8.12 14.53 1.17
CA LEU A 314 -8.10 15.65 2.11
C LEU A 314 -7.34 15.30 3.40
N ALA A 315 -7.46 14.06 3.89
CA ALA A 315 -6.71 13.59 5.06
C ALA A 315 -5.19 13.65 4.83
N ARG A 316 -4.71 13.20 3.67
CA ARG A 316 -3.28 13.27 3.32
C ARG A 316 -2.79 14.70 3.14
N HIS A 317 -3.61 15.57 2.57
CA HIS A 317 -3.34 17.01 2.48
C HIS A 317 -3.16 17.63 3.87
N LEU A 318 -4.06 17.31 4.79
CA LEU A 318 -3.97 17.69 6.20
C LEU A 318 -2.67 17.20 6.81
N THR A 319 -2.36 15.90 6.69
CA THR A 319 -1.11 15.29 7.17
C THR A 319 0.13 16.00 6.64
N SER A 320 0.18 16.24 5.32
CA SER A 320 1.28 16.97 4.68
C SER A 320 1.46 18.36 5.28
N ALA A 321 0.38 19.08 5.55
CA ALA A 321 0.47 20.43 6.12
C ALA A 321 0.88 20.47 7.60
N VAL A 322 0.68 19.38 8.36
CA VAL A 322 1.11 19.34 9.78
C VAL A 322 2.61 19.23 9.92
N SER A 323 3.29 18.69 8.91
CA SER A 323 4.75 18.71 8.85
C SER A 323 5.34 20.13 8.83
N HIS A 324 4.50 21.14 8.55
CA HIS A 324 4.89 22.55 8.56
C HIS A 324 4.47 23.23 9.87
N TYR A 325 5.15 24.33 10.22
CA TYR A 325 5.05 25.08 11.48
C TYR A 325 3.64 25.63 11.84
N TYR A 326 2.61 25.37 11.04
CA TYR A 326 1.28 25.96 11.12
C TYR A 326 0.19 25.00 11.61
N ALA A 327 0.56 23.91 12.29
CA ALA A 327 -0.39 22.90 12.77
C ALA A 327 -1.57 23.49 13.59
N PHE A 328 -1.35 24.54 14.36
CA PHE A 328 -2.40 25.19 15.15
C PHE A 328 -3.50 25.85 14.30
N ARG A 329 -3.20 26.31 13.08
CA ARG A 329 -4.19 26.94 12.18
C ARG A 329 -5.11 25.93 11.51
N LEU A 330 -4.69 24.68 11.49
CA LEU A 330 -5.46 23.57 10.93
C LEU A 330 -6.42 22.95 11.96
N GLU A 331 -6.48 23.49 13.18
CA GLU A 331 -7.31 22.95 14.27
C GLU A 331 -8.78 22.72 13.88
N PRO A 332 -9.50 23.64 13.20
CA PRO A 332 -10.88 23.40 12.80
C PRO A 332 -11.01 22.19 11.86
N ALA A 333 -10.10 22.06 10.90
CA ALA A 333 -10.09 20.94 9.97
C ALA A 333 -9.77 19.62 10.69
N PHE A 334 -8.85 19.62 11.66
CA PHE A 334 -8.58 18.43 12.47
C PHE A 334 -9.76 18.04 13.36
N LYS A 335 -10.44 19.00 13.98
CA LYS A 335 -11.66 18.71 14.77
C LYS A 335 -12.70 18.02 13.90
N ARG A 336 -12.89 18.50 12.66
CA ARG A 336 -13.78 17.84 11.69
C ARG A 336 -13.30 16.44 11.34
N PHE A 337 -12.01 16.25 11.09
CA PHE A 337 -11.43 14.93 10.79
C PHE A 337 -11.65 13.91 11.92
N ILE A 338 -11.38 14.30 13.17
CA ILE A 338 -11.59 13.44 14.34
C ILE A 338 -13.08 13.11 14.52
N ASN A 339 -13.96 14.10 14.37
CA ASN A 339 -15.40 13.88 14.46
C ASN A 339 -15.91 12.93 13.35
N THR A 340 -15.40 13.07 12.13
CA THR A 340 -15.71 12.15 11.04
C THR A 340 -15.17 10.74 11.33
N ALA A 341 -13.96 10.60 11.87
CA ALA A 341 -13.43 9.30 12.29
C ALA A 341 -14.26 8.62 13.39
N ALA A 342 -14.79 9.41 14.31
CA ALA A 342 -15.66 8.88 15.37
C ALA A 342 -17.05 8.46 14.86
N THR A 343 -17.60 9.16 13.85
CA THR A 343 -18.97 8.94 13.35
C THR A 343 -19.04 8.03 12.13
N LYS A 344 -18.02 8.03 11.27
CA LYS A 344 -17.91 7.28 10.01
C LYS A 344 -16.50 6.68 9.89
N PRO A 345 -16.09 5.75 10.76
CA PRO A 345 -14.74 5.18 10.76
C PRO A 345 -14.34 4.52 9.43
N GLN A 346 -15.30 3.98 8.69
CA GLN A 346 -15.08 3.25 7.44
C GLN A 346 -14.59 4.11 6.28
N ILE A 347 -14.76 5.44 6.35
CA ILE A 347 -14.32 6.36 5.29
C ILE A 347 -12.97 7.02 5.61
N ILE A 348 -12.37 6.69 6.75
CA ILE A 348 -11.14 7.34 7.22
C ILE A 348 -9.91 6.49 6.89
N GLU A 349 -8.88 7.17 6.39
CA GLU A 349 -7.55 6.59 6.28
C GLU A 349 -6.84 6.67 7.64
N TRP A 350 -6.83 5.53 8.35
CA TRP A 350 -6.27 5.43 9.71
C TRP A 350 -4.80 5.82 9.80
N GLU A 351 -4.00 5.58 8.76
CA GLU A 351 -2.60 5.97 8.73
C GLU A 351 -2.43 7.49 8.81
N SER A 352 -3.26 8.24 8.06
CA SER A 352 -3.30 9.70 8.15
C SER A 352 -3.69 10.15 9.56
N LEU A 353 -4.67 9.50 10.19
CA LEU A 353 -5.06 9.81 11.57
C LEU A 353 -3.94 9.56 12.58
N ASN A 354 -3.17 8.47 12.42
CA ASN A 354 -2.03 8.17 13.28
C ASN A 354 -0.95 9.25 13.20
N ILE A 355 -0.58 9.68 11.99
CA ILE A 355 0.41 10.76 11.80
C ILE A 355 -0.12 12.05 12.44
N LEU A 356 -1.40 12.38 12.22
CA LEU A 356 -2.02 13.53 12.84
C LEU A 356 -1.98 13.48 14.37
N PHE A 357 -2.16 12.31 14.99
CA PHE A 357 -2.04 12.18 16.45
C PHE A 357 -0.62 12.45 16.95
N THR A 358 0.40 12.04 16.20
CA THR A 358 1.79 12.32 16.58
C THR A 358 2.13 13.81 16.50
N CYS A 359 1.47 14.55 15.62
CA CYS A 359 1.77 15.96 15.36
C CYS A 359 0.71 16.95 15.91
N ALA A 360 -0.38 16.46 16.50
CA ALA A 360 -1.51 17.31 16.90
C ALA A 360 -1.16 18.24 18.08
N PRO A 361 -1.64 19.51 18.04
CA PRO A 361 -1.65 20.41 19.18
C PRO A 361 -2.30 19.80 20.44
N TRP A 362 -1.95 20.32 21.62
CA TRP A 362 -2.41 19.79 22.90
C TRP A 362 -3.95 19.78 23.04
N ASP A 363 -4.64 20.78 22.51
CA ASP A 363 -6.10 20.87 22.59
C ASP A 363 -6.81 19.83 21.72
N THR A 364 -6.22 19.44 20.60
CA THR A 364 -6.74 18.36 19.76
C THR A 364 -6.60 17.01 20.47
N ARG A 365 -5.56 16.80 21.28
CA ARG A 365 -5.42 15.57 22.09
C ARG A 365 -6.59 15.37 23.03
N ARG A 366 -7.13 16.42 23.66
CA ARG A 366 -8.33 16.31 24.52
C ARG A 366 -9.55 15.80 23.75
N LEU A 367 -9.76 16.28 22.52
CA LEU A 367 -10.83 15.78 21.66
C LEU A 367 -10.61 14.31 21.31
N VAL A 368 -9.38 13.91 21.02
CA VAL A 368 -9.03 12.51 20.79
C VAL A 368 -9.33 11.67 22.02
N TYR A 369 -8.93 12.08 23.22
CA TYR A 369 -9.27 11.35 24.45
C TYR A 369 -10.78 11.18 24.65
N ARG A 370 -11.58 12.20 24.32
CA ARG A 370 -13.04 12.12 24.36
C ARG A 370 -13.59 11.06 23.40
N HIS A 371 -13.00 10.93 22.21
CA HIS A 371 -13.43 9.96 21.20
C HIS A 371 -12.63 8.65 21.20
N ALA A 372 -11.61 8.52 22.07
CA ALA A 372 -10.66 7.41 22.04
C ALA A 372 -11.35 6.06 22.20
N LYS A 373 -12.37 5.97 23.07
CA LYS A 373 -13.15 4.74 23.23
C LYS A 373 -13.87 4.31 21.94
N GLN A 374 -14.40 5.26 21.17
CA GLN A 374 -15.05 4.98 19.88
C GLN A 374 -13.99 4.63 18.82
N ILE A 375 -12.94 5.43 18.72
CA ILE A 375 -11.85 5.25 17.75
C ILE A 375 -11.14 3.91 17.96
N ILE A 376 -10.75 3.57 19.19
CA ILE A 376 -10.08 2.31 19.54
C ILE A 376 -10.98 1.10 19.23
N ARG A 377 -12.27 1.20 19.53
CA ARG A 377 -13.22 0.12 19.22
C ARG A 377 -13.24 -0.20 17.73
N PHE A 378 -13.09 0.80 16.86
CA PHE A 378 -13.06 0.58 15.42
C PHE A 378 -11.68 0.22 14.90
N SER A 379 -10.58 0.81 15.42
CA SER A 379 -9.24 0.49 14.94
C SER A 379 -8.92 -1.00 15.10
N PHE A 380 -9.24 -1.61 16.25
CA PHE A 380 -9.00 -3.04 16.49
C PHE A 380 -9.74 -3.97 15.52
N VAL A 381 -10.92 -3.58 15.05
CA VAL A 381 -11.71 -4.38 14.10
C VAL A 381 -11.07 -4.36 12.70
N TRP A 382 -10.40 -3.25 12.35
CA TRP A 382 -9.88 -3.04 11.00
C TRP A 382 -8.41 -3.46 10.83
N THR A 383 -7.57 -3.37 11.86
CA THR A 383 -6.17 -3.84 11.75
C THR A 383 -6.04 -5.37 11.79
N PHE A 384 -7.06 -6.08 12.28
CA PHE A 384 -7.01 -7.54 12.44
C PHE A 384 -8.32 -8.26 12.06
N PRO A 385 -8.79 -8.15 10.80
CA PRO A 385 -10.04 -8.79 10.38
C PRO A 385 -10.01 -10.33 10.48
N ASN A 386 -8.83 -10.97 10.56
CA ASN A 386 -8.67 -12.43 10.61
C ASN A 386 -8.15 -12.99 11.94
N SER A 387 -7.98 -12.18 12.99
CA SER A 387 -7.68 -12.72 14.33
C SER A 387 -8.97 -12.87 15.12
N SER A 388 -9.48 -14.09 15.23
CA SER A 388 -10.58 -14.43 16.15
C SER A 388 -10.11 -14.30 17.60
N PHE A 389 -10.02 -13.08 18.11
CA PHE A 389 -9.81 -12.83 19.52
C PHE A 389 -11.16 -13.05 20.23
N GLN A 390 -11.37 -14.26 20.75
CA GLN A 390 -12.49 -14.50 21.66
C GLN A 390 -12.25 -13.69 22.93
N TYR A 391 -13.03 -12.63 23.10
CA TYR A 391 -13.11 -11.88 24.35
C TYR A 391 -13.68 -12.83 25.40
N ARG A 392 -12.83 -13.41 26.26
CA ARG A 392 -13.30 -14.13 27.46
C ARG A 392 -13.91 -13.09 28.39
N ASP A 393 -15.24 -13.03 28.40
CA ASP A 393 -15.98 -12.40 29.48
C ASP A 393 -15.69 -13.18 30.77
N ASN A 394 -14.71 -12.72 31.54
CA ASN A 394 -14.55 -13.11 32.93
C ASN A 394 -15.68 -12.46 33.73
N LYS A 395 -16.89 -13.03 33.66
CA LYS A 395 -17.86 -12.88 34.74
C LYS A 395 -17.36 -13.73 35.90
N SER A 396 -16.66 -13.07 36.82
CA SER A 396 -16.42 -13.56 38.16
C SER A 396 -17.76 -13.83 38.83
N SER A 397 -18.09 -15.09 39.01
CA SER A 397 -19.03 -15.54 40.04
C SER A 397 -18.47 -15.06 41.38
N GLN A 398 -19.18 -14.16 42.05
CA GLN A 398 -18.99 -13.91 43.48
C GLN A 398 -19.78 -14.97 44.27
N PRO A 399 -19.30 -15.32 45.48
CA PRO A 399 -19.74 -16.47 46.26
C PRO A 399 -21.20 -16.40 46.72
#